data_AF-A0AAV4QC50-F1
#
_entry.id   AF-A0AAV4QC50-F1
#
_cell.length_a   1.000
_cell.length_b   1.000
_cell.length_c   1.000
_cell.angle_alpha   90.00
_cell.angle_beta   90.00
_cell.angle_gamma   90.00
#
_symmetry.space_group_name_H-M   'P 1'
#
loop_
_entity.id
_entity.type
_entity.pdbx_description
1 polymer ?
#
loop_
_entity_poly.entity_id
_entity_poly.type
_entity_poly.pdbx_seq_one_letter_code
_entity_poly.pdbx_strand_id
1 'polypeptide(L)'
;MQINRKKPVITLFLLQGFVAGEHRYEVIKAMFKNQFTGNTVWVDSNSMIKFFRECVVIKTELSESTESFPNLLEAEENMKVSCDIVHKGYMDDPCNTDQTWKEVELWHIHYDTTENVSEKLQHSMGWRLITEDAFFKLPAGQAVLLQDIARKMKATIL
;
A
#
# COMPACT_ATOMS: atom_id res chain seq x y z
N MET A 1 -11.99 28.31 2.79
CA MET A 1 -12.53 27.11 2.12
C MET A 1 -11.61 25.95 2.46
N GLN A 2 -11.93 25.17 3.50
CA GLN A 2 -11.10 24.02 3.88
C GLN A 2 -11.35 22.89 2.90
N ILE A 3 -10.34 22.59 2.08
CA ILE A 3 -10.32 21.38 1.26
C ILE A 3 -10.18 20.23 2.26
N ASN A 4 -11.29 19.53 2.52
CA ASN A 4 -11.29 18.24 3.20
C ASN A 4 -10.43 17.29 2.37
N ARG A 5 -9.12 17.24 2.65
CA ARG A 5 -8.22 16.24 2.07
C ARG A 5 -8.71 14.89 2.60
N LYS A 6 -9.45 14.14 1.78
CA LYS A 6 -9.76 12.73 2.04
C LYS A 6 -8.44 12.05 2.41
N LYS A 7 -8.40 11.38 3.56
CA LYS A 7 -7.21 10.68 4.06
C LYS A 7 -6.69 9.74 2.96
N PRO A 8 -5.38 9.74 2.65
CA PRO A 8 -4.84 8.90 1.61
C PRO A 8 -4.99 7.43 2.00
N VAL A 9 -5.67 6.67 1.14
CA VAL A 9 -5.75 5.21 1.20
C VAL A 9 -4.88 4.69 0.07
N ILE A 10 -3.90 3.87 0.40
CA ILE A 10 -3.08 3.18 -0.58
C ILE A 10 -3.62 1.77 -0.72
N THR A 11 -3.97 1.39 -1.95
CA THR A 11 -4.27 0.00 -2.29
C THR A 11 -3.22 -0.46 -3.28
N LEU A 12 -2.43 -1.45 -2.87
CA LEU A 12 -1.35 -2.02 -3.68
C LEU A 12 -1.75 -3.41 -4.15
N PHE A 13 -1.63 -3.62 -5.47
CA PHE A 13 -1.86 -4.91 -6.11
C PHE A 13 -0.53 -5.61 -6.35
N LEU A 14 -0.30 -6.77 -5.72
CA LEU A 14 0.78 -7.66 -6.09
C LEU A 14 0.23 -8.72 -7.05
N LEU A 15 0.50 -8.51 -8.33
CA LEU A 15 0.13 -9.41 -9.42
C LEU A 15 1.36 -10.24 -9.79
N GLN A 16 1.64 -11.31 -9.04
CA GLN A 16 2.69 -12.25 -9.41
C GLN A 16 2.39 -13.65 -8.89
N GLY A 17 2.86 -14.66 -9.63
CA GLY A 17 2.75 -16.07 -9.25
C GLY A 17 3.44 -16.32 -7.92
N PHE A 18 2.79 -17.05 -7.02
CA PHE A 18 3.33 -17.35 -5.70
C PHE A 18 4.33 -18.50 -5.79
N VAL A 19 5.45 -18.28 -6.48
CA VAL A 19 6.52 -19.25 -6.56
C VAL A 19 7.41 -19.11 -5.32
N ALA A 20 7.69 -20.22 -4.64
CA ALA A 20 8.62 -20.23 -3.51
C ALA A 20 10.01 -19.75 -3.96
N GLY A 21 10.54 -18.71 -3.32
CA GLY A 21 11.84 -18.10 -3.66
C GLY A 21 11.77 -16.81 -4.47
N GLU A 22 10.60 -16.38 -4.93
CA GLU A 22 10.46 -15.06 -5.56
C GLU A 22 10.47 -13.93 -4.52
N HIS A 23 11.23 -12.87 -4.82
CA HIS A 23 11.26 -11.64 -4.03
C HIS A 23 9.99 -10.80 -4.29
N ARG A 24 8.82 -11.33 -3.89
CA ARG A 24 7.49 -10.83 -4.27
C ARG A 24 7.24 -9.35 -3.92
N TYR A 25 7.92 -8.82 -2.91
CA TYR A 25 7.79 -7.40 -2.51
C TYR A 25 8.72 -6.47 -3.29
N GLU A 26 9.66 -6.98 -4.10
CA GLU A 26 10.47 -6.15 -5.00
C GLU A 26 9.61 -5.44 -6.04
N VAL A 27 8.45 -6.02 -6.42
CA VAL A 27 7.50 -5.35 -7.32
C VAL A 27 6.96 -4.06 -6.69
N ILE A 28 6.65 -4.08 -5.38
CA ILE A 28 6.24 -2.86 -4.65
C ILE A 28 7.43 -1.92 -4.50
N LYS A 29 8.60 -2.43 -4.12
CA LYS A 29 9.81 -1.63 -3.97
C LYS A 29 10.17 -0.88 -5.26
N ALA A 30 9.99 -1.53 -6.42
CA ALA A 30 10.22 -0.94 -7.73
C ALA A 30 9.28 0.23 -8.06
N MET A 31 8.16 0.41 -7.33
CA MET A 31 7.29 1.59 -7.48
C MET A 31 7.90 2.86 -6.85
N PHE A 32 8.94 2.71 -6.02
CA PHE A 32 9.61 3.80 -5.30
C PHE A 32 10.98 4.11 -5.91
N LYS A 33 11.50 5.31 -5.62
CA LYS A 33 12.84 5.71 -6.03
C LYS A 33 13.88 4.96 -5.20
N ASN A 34 14.90 4.42 -5.86
CA ASN A 34 15.98 3.65 -5.22
C ASN A 34 16.67 4.39 -4.07
N GLN A 35 16.72 5.72 -4.10
CA GLN A 35 17.29 6.53 -3.02
C GLN A 35 16.58 6.37 -1.67
N PHE A 36 15.30 5.99 -1.66
CA PHE A 36 14.50 5.81 -0.44
C PHE A 36 14.37 4.35 -0.01
N THR A 37 14.50 3.40 -0.92
CA THR A 37 14.40 1.96 -0.63
C THR A 37 15.75 1.32 -0.34
N GLY A 38 16.85 1.97 -0.74
CA GLY A 38 18.20 1.43 -0.66
C GLY A 38 18.41 0.18 -1.52
N ASN A 39 19.53 -0.52 -1.27
CA ASN A 39 19.92 -1.74 -1.99
C ASN A 39 19.40 -3.02 -1.33
N THR A 40 18.69 -2.92 -0.21
CA THR A 40 18.22 -4.08 0.56
C THR A 40 17.08 -4.79 -0.17
N VAL A 41 17.16 -6.11 -0.31
CA VAL A 41 16.11 -6.91 -0.96
C VAL A 41 14.94 -7.12 0.01
N TRP A 42 13.70 -6.84 -0.44
CA TRP A 42 12.49 -7.05 0.34
C TRP A 42 12.00 -8.49 0.17
N VAL A 43 12.49 -9.37 1.04
CA VAL A 43 12.15 -10.80 1.02
C VAL A 43 10.80 -11.05 1.70
N ASP A 44 10.50 -10.33 2.77
CA ASP A 44 9.35 -10.53 3.63
C ASP A 44 8.46 -9.28 3.75
N SER A 45 7.23 -9.46 4.23
CA SER A 45 6.28 -8.36 4.41
C SER A 45 6.73 -7.36 5.47
N ASN A 46 7.54 -7.73 6.46
CA ASN A 46 7.95 -6.78 7.50
C ASN A 46 8.86 -5.71 6.94
N SER A 47 9.74 -6.05 5.99
CA SER A 47 10.58 -5.09 5.28
C SER A 47 9.73 -4.03 4.56
N MET A 48 8.67 -4.48 3.89
CA MET A 48 7.70 -3.60 3.24
C MET A 48 6.91 -2.75 4.27
N ILE A 49 6.35 -3.38 5.31
CA ILE A 49 5.56 -2.69 6.34
C ILE A 49 6.41 -1.63 7.03
N LYS A 50 7.67 -1.94 7.35
CA LYS A 50 8.63 -1.02 7.95
C LYS A 50 8.82 0.22 7.08
N PHE A 51 9.03 0.04 5.76
CA PHE A 51 9.15 1.16 4.83
C PHE A 51 7.90 2.07 4.85
N PHE A 52 6.70 1.49 4.85
CA PHE A 52 5.47 2.29 4.90
C PHE A 52 5.30 3.02 6.24
N ARG A 53 5.72 2.42 7.36
CA ARG A 53 5.75 3.12 8.66
C ARG A 53 6.74 4.29 8.66
N GLU A 54 7.91 4.13 8.05
CA GLU A 54 8.90 5.21 7.85
C GLU A 54 8.44 6.32 6.89
N CYS A 55 7.27 6.19 6.26
CA CYS A 55 6.67 7.27 5.47
C CYS A 55 5.79 8.21 6.29
N VAL A 56 5.58 7.95 7.58
CA VAL A 56 4.88 8.86 8.48
C VAL A 56 5.73 10.11 8.72
N VAL A 57 5.15 11.28 8.49
CA VAL A 57 5.78 12.56 8.84
C VAL A 57 5.42 12.89 10.28
N ILE A 58 6.39 12.75 11.18
CA ILE A 58 6.25 13.19 12.57
C ILE A 58 6.53 14.68 12.60
N LYS A 59 5.51 15.48 12.91
CA LYS A 59 5.73 16.86 13.32
C LYS A 59 6.26 16.83 14.75
N THR A 60 7.56 17.00 14.91
CA THR A 60 8.16 17.28 16.21
C THR A 60 7.71 18.68 16.64
N GLU A 61 6.53 18.80 17.23
CA GLU A 61 6.21 19.99 18.01
C GLU A 61 7.14 19.96 19.23
N LEU A 62 8.01 20.96 19.33
CA LEU A 62 8.87 21.15 20.50
C LEU A 62 7.98 21.38 21.72
N SER A 63 7.64 20.32 22.44
CA SER A 63 7.36 20.40 23.87
C SER A 63 8.55 19.79 24.59
N GLU A 64 9.50 20.66 24.98
CA GLU A 64 10.46 20.36 26.04
C GLU A 64 9.68 19.93 27.28
N SER A 65 9.65 18.63 27.56
CA SER A 65 9.85 18.06 28.89
C SER A 65 9.36 16.60 28.95
N THR A 66 10.14 15.83 29.70
CA THR A 66 9.77 14.57 30.38
C THR A 66 10.08 13.27 29.65
N GLU A 67 11.25 12.74 30.03
CA GLU A 67 11.65 11.34 30.18
C GLU A 67 11.15 10.31 29.15
N SER A 68 12.12 9.90 28.33
CA SER A 68 12.12 8.84 27.34
C SER A 68 11.67 7.48 27.87
N PHE A 69 10.44 7.08 27.53
CA PHE A 69 10.04 5.68 27.41
C PHE A 69 9.97 5.31 25.92
N PRO A 70 11.01 4.68 25.34
CA PRO A 70 11.05 4.37 23.90
C PRO A 70 9.88 3.49 23.42
N ASN A 71 9.32 2.63 24.28
CA ASN A 71 8.24 1.71 23.92
C ASN A 71 6.88 2.37 23.67
N LEU A 72 6.62 3.58 24.20
CA LEU A 72 5.31 4.24 24.07
C LEU A 72 5.18 4.98 22.73
N LEU A 73 6.26 5.62 22.28
CA LEU A 73 6.33 6.30 20.98
C LEU A 73 6.22 5.32 19.81
N GLU A 74 6.89 4.17 19.88
CA GLU A 74 6.79 3.11 18.85
C GLU A 74 5.36 2.52 18.77
N ALA A 75 4.68 2.38 19.91
CA ALA A 75 3.29 1.92 19.94
C ALA A 75 2.32 2.95 19.32
N GLU A 76 2.54 4.24 19.56
CA GLU A 76 1.76 5.31 18.94
C GLU A 76 2.03 5.44 17.44
N GLU A 77 3.26 5.23 16.98
CA GLU A 77 3.59 5.20 15.55
C GLU A 77 2.95 4.00 14.84
N ASN A 78 2.94 2.84 15.50
CA ASN A 78 2.27 1.64 14.99
C ASN A 78 0.74 1.81 14.88
N MET A 79 0.12 2.72 15.65
CA MET A 79 -1.30 3.04 15.52
C MET A 79 -1.63 3.99 14.35
N LYS A 80 -0.63 4.68 13.78
CA LYS A 80 -0.85 5.72 12.76
C LYS A 80 -0.86 5.20 11.31
N VAL A 81 -0.40 3.97 11.11
CA VAL A 81 -0.41 3.28 9.80
C VAL A 81 -0.95 1.88 9.96
N SER A 82 -2.04 1.56 9.28
CA SER A 82 -2.51 0.18 9.15
C SER A 82 -1.99 -0.43 7.85
N CYS A 83 -1.48 -1.66 7.92
CA CYS A 83 -1.01 -2.43 6.76
C CYS A 83 -1.68 -3.80 6.80
N ASP A 84 -2.70 -4.01 5.98
CA ASP A 84 -3.56 -5.19 6.04
C ASP A 84 -3.61 -5.90 4.69
N ILE A 85 -3.58 -7.24 4.70
CA ILE A 85 -3.89 -8.04 3.51
C ILE A 85 -5.41 -8.12 3.38
N VAL A 86 -5.96 -7.47 2.35
CA VAL A 86 -7.43 -7.41 2.16
C VAL A 86 -7.94 -8.57 1.32
N HIS A 87 -7.10 -9.11 0.44
CA HIS A 87 -7.37 -10.28 -0.37
C HIS A 87 -6.07 -11.05 -0.64
N LYS A 88 -6.15 -12.38 -0.62
CA LYS A 88 -5.06 -13.26 -1.03
C LYS A 88 -5.64 -14.55 -1.61
N GLY A 89 -5.32 -14.86 -2.86
CA GLY A 89 -5.81 -16.08 -3.51
C GLY A 89 -5.96 -15.95 -5.02
N TYR A 90 -6.80 -16.80 -5.59
CA TYR A 90 -7.05 -16.87 -7.03
C TYR A 90 -7.58 -15.56 -7.61
N MET A 91 -7.03 -15.15 -8.75
CA MET A 91 -7.55 -14.05 -9.57
C MET A 91 -8.07 -14.61 -10.89
N ASP A 92 -9.33 -14.30 -11.20
CA ASP A 92 -9.92 -14.67 -12.48
C ASP A 92 -9.26 -13.90 -13.61
N ASP A 93 -8.63 -14.62 -14.55
CA ASP A 93 -7.86 -14.05 -15.64
C ASP A 93 -8.02 -14.91 -16.89
N PRO A 94 -8.21 -14.31 -18.08
CA PRO A 94 -8.36 -15.06 -19.33
C PRO A 94 -7.17 -15.96 -19.67
N CYS A 95 -5.99 -15.71 -19.09
CA CYS A 95 -4.81 -16.54 -19.28
C CYS A 95 -4.74 -17.75 -18.34
N ASN A 96 -5.70 -17.93 -17.44
CA ASN A 96 -5.76 -19.11 -16.58
C ASN A 96 -6.08 -20.36 -17.41
N THR A 97 -5.44 -21.46 -17.08
CA THR A 97 -5.59 -22.78 -17.73
C THR A 97 -5.73 -23.84 -16.65
N ASP A 98 -6.08 -25.07 -17.03
CA ASP A 98 -6.24 -26.21 -16.11
C ASP A 98 -4.99 -26.50 -15.24
N GLN A 99 -3.81 -26.05 -15.67
CA GLN A 99 -2.53 -26.32 -15.01
C GLN A 99 -1.79 -25.05 -14.56
N THR A 100 -2.33 -23.85 -14.80
CA THR A 100 -1.68 -22.59 -14.43
C THR A 100 -2.71 -21.52 -14.23
N TRP A 101 -2.74 -20.91 -13.04
CA TRP A 101 -3.62 -19.80 -12.72
C TRP A 101 -2.85 -18.63 -12.12
N LYS A 102 -3.44 -17.44 -12.20
CA LYS A 102 -2.97 -16.26 -11.49
C LYS A 102 -3.52 -16.25 -10.07
N GLU A 103 -2.66 -15.87 -9.15
CA GLU A 103 -3.02 -15.52 -7.79
C GLU A 103 -2.62 -14.07 -7.54
N VAL A 104 -3.25 -13.45 -6.56
CA VAL A 104 -3.01 -12.06 -6.18
C VAL A 104 -2.89 -11.95 -4.66
N GLU A 105 -1.94 -11.13 -4.20
CA GLU A 105 -1.88 -10.64 -2.83
C GLU A 105 -2.20 -9.15 -2.86
N LEU A 106 -3.19 -8.73 -2.09
CA LEU A 106 -3.63 -7.35 -2.09
C LEU A 106 -3.41 -6.76 -0.72
N TRP A 107 -2.62 -5.69 -0.70
CA TRP A 107 -2.31 -4.93 0.50
C TRP A 107 -3.07 -3.61 0.51
N HIS A 108 -3.67 -3.34 1.65
CA HIS A 108 -4.29 -2.07 1.97
C HIS A 108 -3.44 -1.38 3.03
N ILE A 109 -2.95 -0.19 2.70
CA ILE A 109 -2.11 0.61 3.58
C ILE A 109 -2.82 1.93 3.82
N HIS A 110 -3.19 2.17 5.06
CA HIS A 110 -3.92 3.36 5.48
C HIS A 110 -3.08 4.23 6.39
N TYR A 111 -3.04 5.53 6.12
CA TYR A 111 -2.41 6.52 6.98
C TYR A 111 -3.47 7.34 7.69
N ASP A 112 -3.43 7.33 9.02
CA ASP A 112 -4.26 8.19 9.86
C ASP A 112 -3.64 9.57 10.11
N THR A 113 -2.40 9.77 9.66
CA THR A 113 -1.59 10.98 9.84
C THR A 113 -0.99 11.46 8.51
N THR A 114 -0.22 12.55 8.56
CA THR A 114 0.53 13.06 7.40
C THR A 114 1.62 12.09 6.97
N GLU A 115 1.73 11.86 5.67
CA GLU A 115 2.66 10.92 5.03
C GLU A 115 3.46 11.58 3.90
N ASN A 116 4.58 10.98 3.50
CA ASN A 116 5.43 11.43 2.38
C ASN A 116 5.71 10.35 1.30
N VAL A 117 4.92 9.28 1.25
CA VAL A 117 4.91 8.23 0.22
C VAL A 117 4.93 8.84 -1.19
N SER A 118 4.11 9.88 -1.42
CA SER A 118 4.04 10.60 -2.70
C SER A 118 5.41 11.06 -3.23
N GLU A 119 6.27 11.53 -2.33
CA GLU A 119 7.59 12.06 -2.68
C GLU A 119 8.58 10.93 -3.01
N LYS A 120 8.34 9.76 -2.43
CA LYS A 120 9.15 8.56 -2.58
C LYS A 120 8.81 7.75 -3.84
N LEU A 121 7.62 7.93 -4.42
CA LEU A 121 7.19 7.27 -5.66
C LEU A 121 8.09 7.63 -6.86
N GLN A 122 8.22 6.71 -7.82
CA GLN A 122 8.83 7.00 -9.12
C GLN A 122 8.06 8.09 -9.88
N HIS A 123 8.74 8.78 -10.81
CA HIS A 123 8.15 9.91 -11.53
C HIS A 123 6.94 9.53 -12.41
N SER A 124 6.89 8.28 -12.89
CA SER A 124 5.77 7.71 -13.65
C SER A 124 4.57 7.32 -12.78
N MET A 125 4.73 7.35 -11.45
CA MET A 125 3.71 6.91 -10.50
C MET A 125 3.06 8.12 -9.85
N GLY A 126 1.75 8.03 -9.62
CA GLY A 126 0.99 9.10 -8.99
C GLY A 126 -0.35 8.62 -8.47
N TRP A 127 -0.95 9.43 -7.60
CA TRP A 127 -2.27 9.14 -7.05
C TRP A 127 -3.35 9.32 -8.10
N ARG A 128 -4.27 8.37 -8.15
CA ARG A 128 -5.50 8.48 -8.93
C ARG A 128 -6.68 8.29 -7.99
N LEU A 129 -7.66 9.16 -8.14
CA LEU A 129 -8.94 9.00 -7.44
C LEU A 129 -9.69 7.82 -8.05
N ILE A 130 -10.26 6.96 -7.21
CA ILE A 130 -11.05 5.81 -7.67
C ILE A 130 -12.42 6.34 -8.11
N THR A 131 -12.57 6.53 -9.41
CA THR A 131 -13.77 6.94 -10.13
C THR A 131 -14.30 5.79 -10.97
N GLU A 132 -15.53 5.89 -11.47
CA GLU A 132 -16.10 4.83 -12.33
C GLU A 132 -15.25 4.55 -13.58
N ASP A 133 -14.60 5.57 -14.15
CA ASP A 133 -13.73 5.41 -15.33
C ASP A 133 -12.44 4.61 -15.04
N ALA A 134 -12.03 4.49 -13.76
CA ALA A 134 -10.88 3.70 -13.38
C ALA A 134 -11.11 2.19 -13.63
N PHE A 135 -12.34 1.70 -13.45
CA PHE A 135 -12.67 0.29 -13.66
C PHE A 135 -12.59 -0.11 -15.12
N PHE A 136 -12.90 0.79 -16.06
CA PHE A 136 -12.79 0.52 -17.49
C PHE A 136 -11.34 0.49 -18.00
N LYS A 137 -10.42 1.11 -17.26
CA LYS A 137 -8.98 1.15 -17.60
C LYS A 137 -8.21 -0.04 -17.02
N LEU A 138 -8.83 -0.80 -16.11
CA LEU A 138 -8.23 -1.97 -15.48
C LEU A 138 -8.67 -3.26 -16.20
N PRO A 139 -7.79 -4.26 -16.31
CA PRO A 139 -8.19 -5.61 -16.72
C PRO A 139 -9.33 -6.13 -15.84
N ALA A 140 -10.24 -6.93 -16.43
CA ALA A 140 -11.47 -7.36 -15.78
C ALA A 140 -11.27 -7.96 -14.37
N GLY A 141 -10.30 -8.87 -14.20
CA GLY A 141 -9.99 -9.46 -12.90
C GLY A 141 -9.54 -8.42 -11.85
N GLN A 142 -8.75 -7.43 -12.24
CA GLN A 142 -8.31 -6.34 -11.35
C GLN A 142 -9.45 -5.37 -11.03
N ALA A 143 -10.31 -5.08 -12.00
CA ALA A 143 -11.47 -4.21 -11.82
C ALA A 143 -12.46 -4.80 -10.81
N VAL A 144 -12.75 -6.11 -10.91
CA VAL A 144 -13.61 -6.83 -9.95
C VAL A 144 -13.03 -6.78 -8.54
N LEU A 145 -11.73 -7.08 -8.40
CA LEU A 145 -11.05 -6.99 -7.11
C LEU A 145 -11.11 -5.56 -6.54
N LEU A 146 -10.81 -4.54 -7.35
CA LEU A 146 -10.90 -3.15 -6.93
C LEU A 146 -12.31 -2.78 -6.46
N GLN A 147 -13.34 -3.25 -7.17
CA GLN A 147 -14.74 -2.99 -6.82
C GLN A 147 -15.13 -3.64 -5.50
N ASP A 148 -14.74 -4.89 -5.27
CA ASP A 148 -15.02 -5.60 -4.01
C ASP A 148 -14.33 -4.95 -2.82
N ILE A 149 -13.09 -4.46 -3.01
CA ILE A 149 -12.38 -3.71 -1.98
C ILE A 149 -13.06 -2.37 -1.72
N ALA A 150 -13.41 -1.62 -2.77
CA ALA A 150 -14.09 -0.34 -2.62
C ALA A 150 -15.39 -0.50 -1.83
N ARG A 151 -16.15 -1.58 -2.09
CA ARG A 151 -17.35 -1.96 -1.32
C ARG A 151 -17.02 -2.31 0.13
N LYS A 152 -16.02 -3.17 0.37
CA LYS A 152 -15.59 -3.60 1.72
C LYS A 152 -15.12 -2.43 2.58
N MET A 153 -14.39 -1.49 1.98
CA MET A 153 -13.85 -0.29 2.62
C MET A 153 -14.89 0.83 2.76
N LYS A 154 -16.13 0.63 2.28
CA LYS A 154 -17.17 1.66 2.17
C LYS A 154 -16.67 2.94 1.50
N ALA A 155 -15.75 2.80 0.55
CA ALA A 155 -15.18 3.93 -0.16
C ALA A 155 -16.27 4.56 -1.02
N THR A 156 -16.45 5.88 -0.90
CA THR A 156 -17.33 6.62 -1.82
C THR A 156 -16.65 6.69 -3.18
N ILE A 157 -17.12 5.86 -4.11
CA ILE A 157 -16.80 5.98 -5.54
C ILE A 157 -17.46 7.29 -6.01
N LEU A 158 -16.65 8.17 -6.60
CA LEU A 158 -17.10 9.47 -7.11
C LEU A 158 -17.24 9.45 -8.63
#